data_AF-A0A485L0K7-F1
#
_entry.id   AF-A0A485L0K7-F1
#
_cell.length_a   1.000
_cell.length_b   1.000
_cell.length_c   1.000
_cell.angle_alpha   90.00
_cell.angle_beta   90.00
_cell.angle_gamma   90.00
#
_symmetry.space_group_name_H-M   'P 1'
#
loop_
_entity.id
_entity.type
_entity.pdbx_description
1 polymer ?
#
loop_
_entity_poly.entity_id
_entity_poly.type
_entity_poly.pdbx_seq_one_letter_code
_entity_poly.pdbx_strand_id
1 'polypeptide(L)'
;MGQFMSALFFESDDTPSKTFEAIVDKYETFDELRLALRHAGLESSSLVLAIDYTKSNEVRPLHYFLNKTVVQWSGERTFGGKCLHTITPNVVNPYQSVIHIMGHTLEAFDDDKLIPALVFGDIKTGASGCYLLGGTPCQGFAQVLQRYAELTPSIQLSGPTNFAPVIRETIDIVKRTREYHILVIVADGQVSNERETRDAIVEASNYAISIIMVGVGDGPWDMMEEFDDGLPRRQFDNFQFVEYNRLLRLNPRAPEVGFATAALMEVPDQFKAIRRLGLL
;
A
#
# COMPACT_ATOMS: atom_id res chain seq x y z
N MET A 1 56.63 -19.44 -16.44
CA MET A 1 55.47 -19.29 -17.33
C MET A 1 54.94 -20.69 -17.63
N GLY A 2 53.80 -21.17 -17.16
CA GLY A 2 52.74 -20.66 -16.29
C GLY A 2 51.98 -21.87 -15.70
N GLN A 3 51.34 -21.65 -14.56
CA GLN A 3 50.67 -22.65 -13.73
C GLN A 3 49.40 -23.22 -14.38
N PHE A 4 49.17 -24.53 -14.19
CA PHE A 4 47.86 -25.17 -14.35
C PHE A 4 46.96 -24.73 -13.20
N MET A 5 45.91 -23.98 -13.50
CA MET A 5 44.82 -23.65 -12.56
C MET A 5 43.54 -24.36 -13.01
N SER A 6 42.98 -25.08 -12.05
CA SER A 6 41.68 -25.74 -12.06
C SER A 6 40.55 -24.75 -12.37
N ALA A 7 39.79 -24.99 -13.44
CA ALA A 7 38.51 -24.33 -13.68
C ALA A 7 37.40 -25.16 -12.99
N LEU A 8 37.04 -24.75 -11.78
CA LEU A 8 35.75 -25.09 -11.19
C LEU A 8 34.68 -24.33 -11.99
N PHE A 9 33.86 -25.09 -12.71
CA PHE A 9 32.60 -24.58 -13.24
C PHE A 9 31.68 -24.30 -12.05
N PHE A 10 31.51 -23.02 -11.72
CA PHE A 10 30.37 -22.58 -10.92
C PHE A 10 29.14 -22.72 -11.80
N GLU A 11 28.27 -23.67 -11.45
CA GLU A 11 26.86 -23.64 -11.85
C GLU A 11 26.30 -22.30 -11.34
N SER A 12 25.95 -21.42 -12.27
CA SER A 12 25.15 -20.25 -11.96
C SER A 12 23.78 -20.76 -11.52
N ASP A 13 23.50 -20.56 -10.25
CA ASP A 13 22.21 -20.78 -9.61
C ASP A 13 21.17 -19.93 -10.36
N ASP A 14 20.44 -20.57 -11.28
CA ASP A 14 19.25 -19.99 -11.92
C ASP A 14 18.18 -19.86 -10.83
N THR A 15 18.20 -18.74 -10.10
CA THR A 15 17.06 -18.34 -9.29
C THR A 15 15.91 -18.02 -10.24
N PRO A 16 14.77 -18.72 -10.15
CA PRO A 16 13.62 -18.34 -10.94
C PRO A 16 13.17 -16.97 -10.47
N SER A 17 13.29 -15.97 -11.35
CA SER A 17 12.54 -14.73 -11.27
C SER A 17 11.08 -15.10 -11.03
N LYS A 18 10.61 -14.88 -9.79
CA LYS A 18 9.19 -15.00 -9.45
C LYS A 18 8.48 -13.85 -10.14
N THR A 19 8.18 -14.06 -11.41
CA THR A 19 7.25 -13.21 -12.15
C THR A 19 5.92 -13.30 -11.40
N PHE A 20 5.30 -12.14 -11.14
CA PHE A 20 4.00 -12.00 -10.47
C PHE A 20 2.92 -12.78 -11.24
N GLU A 21 2.77 -14.06 -10.96
CA GLU A 21 1.55 -14.81 -11.26
C GLU A 21 0.61 -14.59 -10.08
N ALA A 22 -0.24 -13.57 -10.22
CA ALA A 22 -1.38 -13.42 -9.33
C ALA A 22 -2.08 -14.79 -9.25
N ILE A 23 -2.35 -15.26 -8.03
CA ILE A 23 -3.17 -16.44 -7.80
C ILE A 23 -4.63 -16.04 -8.08
N VAL A 24 -4.90 -15.74 -9.35
CA VAL A 24 -6.22 -15.35 -9.83
C VAL A 24 -7.09 -16.60 -9.72
N ASP A 25 -8.22 -16.48 -9.03
CA ASP A 25 -9.27 -17.51 -8.86
C ASP A 25 -9.13 -18.50 -7.67
N LYS A 26 -8.40 -18.16 -6.60
CA LYS A 26 -8.38 -19.05 -5.41
C LYS A 26 -9.61 -18.94 -4.50
N TYR A 27 -10.21 -17.75 -4.38
CA TYR A 27 -11.35 -17.49 -3.49
C TYR A 27 -12.41 -16.66 -4.21
N GLU A 28 -13.69 -16.96 -3.96
CA GLU A 28 -14.83 -16.23 -4.53
C GLU A 28 -15.58 -15.41 -3.48
N THR A 29 -15.32 -15.62 -2.18
CA THR A 29 -15.93 -14.85 -1.08
C THR A 29 -14.91 -14.33 -0.06
N PHE A 30 -15.27 -13.25 0.66
CA PHE A 30 -14.43 -12.73 1.75
C PHE A 30 -14.28 -13.72 2.90
N ASP A 31 -15.29 -14.55 3.18
CA ASP A 31 -15.22 -15.56 4.25
C ASP A 31 -14.20 -16.66 3.93
N GLU A 32 -14.15 -17.13 2.69
CA GLU A 32 -13.13 -18.06 2.22
C GLU A 32 -11.72 -17.47 2.34
N LEU A 33 -11.54 -16.23 1.90
CA LEU A 33 -10.26 -15.53 1.99
C LEU A 33 -9.82 -15.38 3.46
N ARG A 34 -10.72 -14.93 4.34
CA ARG A 34 -10.45 -14.80 5.78
C ARG A 34 -10.09 -16.14 6.43
N LEU A 35 -10.83 -17.20 6.08
CA LEU A 35 -10.54 -18.54 6.60
C LEU A 35 -9.15 -19.02 6.15
N ALA A 36 -8.80 -18.76 4.89
CA ALA A 36 -7.49 -19.13 4.37
C ALA A 36 -6.35 -18.35 5.01
N LEU A 37 -6.52 -17.05 5.28
CA LEU A 37 -5.54 -16.24 6.00
C LEU A 37 -5.32 -16.76 7.43
N ARG A 38 -6.41 -17.16 8.13
CA ARG A 38 -6.30 -17.82 9.44
C ARG A 38 -5.54 -19.14 9.36
N HIS A 39 -5.85 -19.98 8.37
CA HIS A 39 -5.11 -21.24 8.16
C HIS A 39 -3.65 -21.03 7.79
N ALA A 40 -3.32 -19.91 7.14
CA ALA A 40 -1.96 -19.52 6.84
C ALA A 40 -1.21 -18.96 8.06
N GLY A 41 -1.89 -18.77 9.20
CA GLY A 41 -1.30 -18.39 10.48
C GLY A 41 -1.45 -16.90 10.83
N LEU A 42 -2.22 -16.12 10.07
CA LEU A 42 -2.59 -14.76 10.47
C LEU A 42 -3.67 -14.84 11.56
N GLU A 43 -3.24 -14.73 12.81
CA GLU A 43 -4.09 -14.90 13.98
C GLU A 43 -4.68 -13.57 14.45
N SER A 44 -3.83 -12.54 14.52
CA SER A 44 -4.11 -11.24 15.12
C SER A 44 -3.17 -10.17 14.54
N SER A 45 -3.61 -8.92 14.52
CA SER A 45 -2.88 -7.75 14.01
C SER A 45 -3.53 -6.47 14.53
N SER A 46 -2.82 -5.36 14.46
CA SER A 46 -3.38 -4.01 14.58
C SER A 46 -3.24 -3.29 13.23
N LEU A 47 -4.13 -2.36 12.90
CA LEU A 47 -4.17 -1.75 11.57
C LEU A 47 -3.80 -0.28 11.58
N VAL A 48 -3.03 0.17 10.60
CA VAL A 48 -2.81 1.60 10.29
C VAL A 48 -3.19 1.83 8.83
N LEU A 49 -3.95 2.90 8.56
CA LEU A 49 -4.28 3.31 7.20
C LEU A 49 -3.62 4.65 6.91
N ALA A 50 -2.87 4.76 5.83
CA ALA A 50 -2.31 6.02 5.35
C ALA A 50 -2.97 6.42 4.03
N ILE A 51 -3.45 7.66 3.95
CA ILE A 51 -4.17 8.21 2.81
C ILE A 51 -3.34 9.35 2.24
N ASP A 52 -2.95 9.19 0.98
CA ASP A 52 -2.26 10.20 0.19
C ASP A 52 -3.22 11.35 -0.15
N TYR A 53 -2.83 12.58 0.18
CA TYR A 53 -3.52 13.82 -0.21
C TYR A 53 -2.60 14.72 -1.05
N THR A 54 -1.69 14.15 -1.82
CA THR A 54 -0.90 14.91 -2.79
C THR A 54 -1.72 15.33 -4.00
N LYS A 55 -1.24 16.37 -4.66
CA LYS A 55 -1.89 17.06 -5.77
C LYS A 55 -1.91 16.26 -7.06
N SER A 56 -1.10 15.21 -7.18
CA SER A 56 -1.14 14.29 -8.33
C SER A 56 -2.52 13.62 -8.49
N ASN A 57 -3.27 13.51 -7.39
CA ASN A 57 -4.65 13.04 -7.39
C ASN A 57 -5.66 13.97 -8.13
N GLU A 58 -5.32 15.24 -8.39
CA GLU A 58 -6.17 16.17 -9.15
C GLU A 58 -5.99 15.98 -10.66
N VAL A 59 -7.08 15.99 -11.44
CA VAL A 59 -6.98 16.16 -12.90
C VAL A 59 -6.87 17.64 -13.26
N ARG A 60 -5.77 18.07 -13.91
CA ARG A 60 -5.67 19.42 -14.49
C ARG A 60 -5.85 19.42 -16.01
N PRO A 61 -6.55 20.44 -16.56
CA PRO A 61 -6.61 20.65 -18.00
C PRO A 61 -5.21 20.81 -18.59
N LEU A 62 -4.96 20.13 -19.70
CA LEU A 62 -3.74 20.22 -20.48
C LEU A 62 -3.52 21.68 -20.94
N HIS A 63 -2.59 22.42 -20.32
CA HIS A 63 -2.13 23.67 -20.93
C HIS A 63 -1.12 23.36 -22.03
N TYR A 64 -1.52 23.62 -23.27
CA TYR A 64 -0.66 23.51 -24.44
C TYR A 64 0.34 24.67 -24.44
N PHE A 65 1.60 24.42 -24.14
CA PHE A 65 2.66 25.39 -24.40
C PHE A 65 3.95 24.68 -24.84
N LEU A 66 4.34 24.92 -26.09
CA LEU A 66 5.71 24.77 -26.62
C LEU A 66 6.35 23.38 -26.51
N ASN A 67 5.78 22.38 -27.18
CA ASN A 67 6.48 21.19 -27.70
C ASN A 67 7.30 20.33 -26.73
N LYS A 68 6.87 20.20 -25.47
CA LYS A 68 6.92 18.95 -24.67
C LYS A 68 6.45 19.23 -23.24
N THR A 69 5.26 18.74 -22.88
CA THR A 69 4.90 18.32 -21.51
C THR A 69 3.67 17.40 -21.59
N VAL A 70 3.81 16.15 -21.15
CA VAL A 70 2.66 15.29 -20.78
C VAL A 70 2.66 15.24 -19.26
N VAL A 71 1.77 15.98 -18.60
CA VAL A 71 1.39 15.67 -17.21
C VAL A 71 -0.02 15.13 -17.32
N GLN A 72 -0.11 13.80 -17.34
CA GLN A 72 -1.37 13.09 -17.28
C GLN A 72 -1.61 12.78 -15.81
N TRP A 73 -2.71 13.27 -15.28
CA TRP A 73 -3.03 13.21 -13.86
C TRP A 73 -3.81 11.96 -13.50
N SER A 74 -3.78 11.61 -12.23
CA SER A 74 -4.32 10.37 -11.70
C SER A 74 -5.86 10.41 -11.73
N GLY A 75 -6.47 9.50 -12.49
CA GLY A 75 -7.93 9.40 -12.63
C GLY A 75 -8.50 9.77 -14.00
N GLU A 76 -7.67 10.22 -14.96
CA GLU A 76 -8.13 10.51 -16.33
C GLU A 76 -8.79 9.29 -16.97
N ARG A 77 -8.10 8.14 -16.98
CA ARG A 77 -8.61 6.89 -17.57
C ARG A 77 -9.41 6.06 -16.58
N THR A 78 -9.01 6.05 -15.32
CA THR A 78 -9.54 5.12 -14.32
C THR A 78 -10.69 5.68 -13.48
N PHE A 79 -10.90 7.00 -13.50
CA PHE A 79 -11.98 7.65 -12.76
C PHE A 79 -12.74 8.72 -13.56
N GLY A 80 -12.71 8.59 -14.89
CA GLY A 80 -13.51 9.41 -15.81
C GLY A 80 -13.17 10.90 -15.77
N GLY A 81 -11.88 11.23 -15.72
CA GLY A 81 -11.40 12.63 -15.73
C GLY A 81 -11.66 13.39 -14.44
N LYS A 82 -11.88 12.70 -13.32
CA LYS A 82 -12.14 13.31 -12.01
C LYS A 82 -10.95 13.13 -11.08
N CYS A 83 -10.82 14.05 -10.12
CA CYS A 83 -9.90 13.89 -9.00
C CYS A 83 -10.23 12.61 -8.22
N LEU A 84 -9.21 11.83 -7.84
CA LEU A 84 -9.38 10.56 -7.13
C LEU A 84 -10.02 10.71 -5.74
N HIS A 85 -9.99 11.92 -5.16
CA HIS A 85 -10.65 12.26 -3.90
C HIS A 85 -12.06 12.85 -4.05
N THR A 86 -12.62 12.89 -5.26
CA THR A 86 -13.95 13.48 -5.47
C THR A 86 -15.00 12.79 -4.59
N ILE A 87 -15.63 13.55 -3.69
CA ILE A 87 -16.75 13.08 -2.85
C ILE A 87 -18.06 13.58 -3.46
N THR A 88 -18.91 12.65 -3.93
CA THR A 88 -20.28 12.96 -4.38
C THR A 88 -21.24 11.84 -3.97
N PRO A 89 -22.54 12.13 -3.75
CA PRO A 89 -23.48 11.13 -3.22
C PRO A 89 -23.63 9.84 -4.02
N ASN A 90 -23.35 9.86 -5.33
CA ASN A 90 -23.62 8.74 -6.24
C ASN A 90 -22.36 8.15 -6.89
N VAL A 91 -21.16 8.58 -6.46
CA VAL A 91 -19.90 8.08 -7.02
C VAL A 91 -18.98 7.73 -5.86
N VAL A 92 -18.67 6.44 -5.76
CA VAL A 92 -17.63 5.93 -4.87
C VAL A 92 -16.29 6.14 -5.56
N ASN A 93 -15.40 6.91 -4.94
CA ASN A 93 -14.06 7.11 -5.48
C ASN A 93 -13.13 5.92 -5.14
N PRO A 94 -11.97 5.79 -5.82
CA PRO A 94 -11.08 4.66 -5.59
C PRO A 94 -10.60 4.49 -4.14
N TYR A 95 -10.33 5.59 -3.43
CA TYR A 95 -9.97 5.54 -2.01
C TYR A 95 -11.10 4.98 -1.15
N GLN A 96 -12.34 5.46 -1.32
CA GLN A 96 -13.50 4.92 -0.60
C GLN A 96 -13.68 3.42 -0.87
N SER A 97 -13.50 3.01 -2.12
CA SER A 97 -13.64 1.61 -2.52
C SER A 97 -12.56 0.73 -1.90
N VAL A 98 -11.30 1.16 -1.90
CA VAL A 98 -10.20 0.44 -1.24
C VAL A 98 -10.44 0.33 0.27
N ILE A 99 -10.79 1.43 0.94
CA ILE A 99 -11.07 1.45 2.39
C ILE A 99 -12.21 0.48 2.72
N HIS A 100 -13.26 0.44 1.89
CA HIS A 100 -14.39 -0.47 2.06
C HIS A 100 -13.97 -1.95 1.93
N ILE A 101 -13.27 -2.30 0.85
CA ILE A 101 -12.89 -3.69 0.56
C ILE A 101 -11.87 -4.22 1.58
N MET A 102 -10.88 -3.39 1.94
CA MET A 102 -9.89 -3.76 2.96
C MET A 102 -10.55 -3.95 4.32
N GLY A 103 -11.56 -3.14 4.68
CA GLY A 103 -12.33 -3.32 5.91
C GLY A 103 -13.05 -4.66 5.99
N HIS A 104 -13.67 -5.11 4.90
CA HIS A 104 -14.33 -6.42 4.86
C HIS A 104 -13.38 -7.61 5.11
N THR A 105 -12.09 -7.43 4.88
CA THR A 105 -11.09 -8.51 4.99
C THR A 105 -10.25 -8.40 6.26
N LEU A 106 -9.65 -7.24 6.51
CA LEU A 106 -8.67 -7.03 7.58
C LEU A 106 -9.30 -6.77 8.95
N GLU A 107 -10.50 -6.18 9.02
CA GLU A 107 -11.12 -5.84 10.31
C GLU A 107 -11.37 -7.07 11.19
N ALA A 108 -11.46 -8.27 10.60
CA ALA A 108 -11.59 -9.53 11.33
C ALA A 108 -10.33 -9.96 12.11
N PHE A 109 -9.18 -9.36 11.79
CA PHE A 109 -7.88 -9.63 12.39
C PHE A 109 -7.38 -8.47 13.26
N ASP A 110 -8.09 -7.35 13.27
CA ASP A 110 -7.76 -6.15 14.06
C ASP A 110 -8.12 -6.34 15.54
N ASP A 111 -7.13 -6.30 16.43
CA ASP A 111 -7.29 -6.67 17.85
C ASP A 111 -8.03 -5.62 18.66
N ASP A 112 -7.72 -4.34 18.46
CA ASP A 112 -8.27 -3.23 19.26
C ASP A 112 -9.43 -2.49 18.57
N LYS A 113 -9.68 -2.77 17.28
CA LYS A 113 -10.65 -2.07 16.43
C LYS A 113 -10.38 -0.58 16.29
N LEU A 114 -9.18 -0.11 16.62
CA LEU A 114 -8.76 1.28 16.51
C LEU A 114 -7.79 1.42 15.34
N ILE A 115 -8.22 2.14 14.32
CA ILE A 115 -7.44 2.35 13.10
C ILE A 115 -6.92 3.78 13.08
N PRO A 116 -5.63 4.02 13.33
CA PRO A 116 -4.97 5.28 13.01
C PRO A 116 -5.07 5.53 11.50
N ALA A 117 -5.95 6.44 11.08
CA ALA A 117 -6.05 6.89 9.71
C ALA A 117 -5.16 8.12 9.51
N LEU A 118 -3.98 7.95 8.93
CA LEU A 118 -2.99 8.98 8.70
C LEU A 118 -3.24 9.73 7.39
N VAL A 119 -3.09 11.04 7.43
CA VAL A 119 -3.07 11.96 6.29
C VAL A 119 -1.64 12.37 6.02
N PHE A 120 -1.20 12.31 4.76
CA PHE A 120 0.09 12.83 4.32
C PHE A 120 -0.01 13.45 2.92
N GLY A 121 0.99 14.26 2.53
CA GLY A 121 1.02 14.92 1.23
C GLY A 121 0.11 16.15 1.07
N ASP A 122 -0.66 16.52 2.10
CA ASP A 122 -1.48 17.73 2.09
C ASP A 122 -0.61 18.98 2.32
N ILE A 123 -1.22 20.16 2.24
CA ILE A 123 -0.51 21.44 2.45
C ILE A 123 0.11 21.57 3.84
N LYS A 124 -0.43 20.89 4.86
CA LYS A 124 0.06 20.96 6.25
C LYS A 124 1.27 20.06 6.45
N THR A 125 1.30 18.90 5.81
CA THR A 125 2.36 17.90 6.01
C THR A 125 3.53 18.08 5.05
N GLY A 126 3.26 18.54 3.82
CA GLY A 126 4.25 18.49 2.74
C GLY A 126 4.86 17.10 2.60
N ALA A 127 6.19 17.03 2.44
CA ALA A 127 6.95 15.78 2.29
C ALA A 127 7.33 15.09 3.62
N SER A 128 7.16 15.74 4.76
CA SER A 128 7.93 15.41 5.98
C SER A 128 7.09 15.04 7.19
N GLY A 129 5.76 15.10 7.09
CA GLY A 129 4.87 14.83 8.20
C GLY A 129 3.69 13.96 7.84
N CYS A 130 2.96 13.53 8.85
CA CYS A 130 1.62 12.99 8.75
C CYS A 130 0.81 13.36 10.00
N TYR A 131 -0.51 13.23 9.95
CA TYR A 131 -1.38 13.45 11.12
C TYR A 131 -2.63 12.58 11.04
N LEU A 132 -3.30 12.36 12.18
CA LEU A 132 -4.55 11.59 12.22
C LEU A 132 -5.73 12.33 11.59
N LEU A 133 -6.43 11.68 10.67
CA LEU A 133 -7.69 12.13 10.10
C LEU A 133 -8.75 12.28 11.21
N GLY A 134 -9.16 13.51 11.48
CA GLY A 134 -10.06 13.83 12.59
C GLY A 134 -9.38 13.84 13.97
N GLY A 135 -8.05 13.78 14.03
CA GLY A 135 -7.23 14.00 15.24
C GLY A 135 -7.15 12.82 16.22
N THR A 136 -7.88 11.74 15.99
CA THR A 136 -7.89 10.52 16.84
C THR A 136 -7.95 9.26 15.98
N PRO A 137 -7.59 8.07 16.49
CA PRO A 137 -7.87 6.81 15.80
C PRO A 137 -9.37 6.63 15.51
N CYS A 138 -9.69 5.85 14.48
CA CYS A 138 -11.06 5.53 14.08
C CYS A 138 -11.51 4.19 14.66
N GLN A 139 -12.76 4.06 15.08
CA GLN A 139 -13.38 2.80 15.47
C GLN A 139 -13.77 2.01 14.21
N GLY A 140 -12.89 1.14 13.73
CA GLY A 140 -13.07 0.33 12.53
C GLY A 140 -13.13 1.12 11.22
N PHE A 141 -13.23 0.41 10.09
CA PHE A 141 -13.22 1.02 8.75
C PHE A 141 -14.48 1.81 8.44
N ALA A 142 -15.61 1.51 9.10
CA ALA A 142 -16.84 2.28 8.96
C ALA A 142 -16.62 3.74 9.39
N GLN A 143 -15.94 3.98 10.52
CA GLN A 143 -15.63 5.34 10.95
C GLN A 143 -14.54 5.99 10.08
N VAL A 144 -13.59 5.22 9.55
CA VAL A 144 -12.62 5.72 8.58
C VAL A 144 -13.34 6.27 7.34
N LEU A 145 -14.27 5.50 6.75
CA LEU A 145 -15.06 5.93 5.59
C LEU A 145 -15.89 7.18 5.88
N GLN A 146 -16.52 7.22 7.06
CA GLN A 146 -17.28 8.39 7.50
C GLN A 146 -16.40 9.64 7.56
N ARG A 147 -15.28 9.58 8.30
CA ARG A 147 -14.37 10.72 8.45
C ARG A 147 -13.72 11.11 7.13
N TYR A 148 -13.38 10.13 6.29
CA TYR A 148 -12.88 10.38 4.94
C TYR A 148 -13.90 11.20 4.14
N ALA A 149 -15.17 10.77 4.07
CA ALA A 149 -16.21 11.48 3.34
C ALA A 149 -16.48 12.89 3.90
N GLU A 150 -16.44 13.06 5.23
CA GLU A 150 -16.69 14.33 5.90
C GLU A 150 -15.55 15.34 5.75
N LEU A 151 -14.29 14.89 5.88
CA LEU A 151 -13.13 15.77 6.01
C LEU A 151 -12.39 16.00 4.70
N THR A 152 -12.39 15.02 3.78
CA THR A 152 -11.70 15.11 2.48
C THR A 152 -12.00 16.42 1.72
N PRO A 153 -13.26 16.90 1.63
CA PRO A 153 -13.55 18.14 0.91
C PRO A 153 -12.85 19.40 1.47
N SER A 154 -12.37 19.36 2.72
CA SER A 154 -11.69 20.47 3.38
C SER A 154 -10.16 20.39 3.33
N ILE A 155 -9.60 19.25 2.92
CA ILE A 155 -8.15 19.03 2.86
C ILE A 155 -7.60 19.60 1.55
N GLN A 156 -6.54 20.40 1.64
CA GLN A 156 -5.91 21.02 0.48
C GLN A 156 -4.76 20.15 -0.01
N LEU A 157 -4.88 19.64 -1.23
CA LEU A 157 -3.90 18.75 -1.83
C LEU A 157 -2.59 19.49 -2.16
N SER A 158 -1.45 18.87 -1.87
CA SER A 158 -0.12 19.49 -2.06
C SER A 158 0.93 18.48 -2.53
N GLY A 159 1.99 18.25 -1.77
CA GLY A 159 3.11 17.38 -2.09
C GLY A 159 4.42 17.94 -1.56
N PRO A 160 5.56 17.35 -1.98
CA PRO A 160 5.68 16.15 -2.83
C PRO A 160 5.24 14.85 -2.14
N THR A 161 5.13 13.76 -2.90
CA THR A 161 4.71 12.44 -2.39
C THR A 161 5.90 11.69 -1.77
N ASN A 162 5.75 11.34 -0.50
CA ASN A 162 6.76 10.62 0.29
C ASN A 162 6.08 9.71 1.32
N PHE A 163 6.39 8.41 1.33
CA PHE A 163 5.82 7.46 2.29
C PHE A 163 6.62 7.37 3.58
N ALA A 164 7.83 7.91 3.62
CA ALA A 164 8.68 7.84 4.80
C ALA A 164 8.01 8.37 6.09
N PRO A 165 7.24 9.48 6.07
CA PRO A 165 6.58 9.96 7.29
C PRO A 165 5.56 8.98 7.86
N VAL A 166 4.73 8.35 7.03
CA VAL A 166 3.69 7.41 7.49
C VAL A 166 4.28 6.06 7.90
N ILE A 167 5.33 5.62 7.22
CA ILE A 167 6.08 4.40 7.61
C ILE A 167 6.74 4.60 8.97
N ARG A 168 7.41 5.75 9.18
CA ARG A 168 8.06 6.05 10.47
C ARG A 168 7.07 6.28 11.61
N GLU A 169 5.93 6.93 11.36
CA GLU A 169 4.87 6.99 12.39
C GLU A 169 4.36 5.59 12.75
N THR A 170 4.23 4.69 11.78
CA THR A 170 3.84 3.28 12.03
C THR A 170 4.90 2.56 12.86
N ILE A 171 6.20 2.77 12.58
CA ILE A 171 7.29 2.28 13.43
C ILE A 171 7.13 2.78 14.87
N ASP A 172 6.81 4.05 15.05
CA ASP A 172 6.64 4.62 16.39
C ASP A 172 5.37 4.11 17.09
N ILE A 173 4.30 3.83 16.35
CA ILE A 173 3.12 3.10 16.87
C ILE A 173 3.54 1.72 17.37
N VAL A 174 4.23 0.91 16.55
CA VAL A 174 4.66 -0.45 16.90
C VAL A 174 5.62 -0.46 18.10
N LYS A 175 6.51 0.53 18.21
CA LYS A 175 7.38 0.67 19.40
C LYS A 175 6.58 0.91 20.68
N ARG A 176 5.47 1.64 20.62
CA ARG A 176 4.59 1.96 21.75
C ARG A 176 3.69 0.78 22.12
N THR A 177 3.07 0.14 21.14
CA THR A 177 2.08 -0.94 21.34
C THR A 177 2.73 -2.30 21.54
N ARG A 178 3.89 -2.55 20.91
CA ARG A 178 4.57 -3.87 20.87
C ARG A 178 3.71 -4.96 20.24
N GLU A 179 2.91 -4.58 19.25
CA GLU A 179 2.03 -5.49 18.52
C GLU A 179 2.41 -5.51 17.02
N TYR A 180 2.02 -6.59 16.33
CA TYR A 180 2.13 -6.68 14.89
C TYR A 180 1.18 -5.70 14.21
N HIS A 181 1.69 -4.88 13.28
CA HIS A 181 0.88 -3.94 12.53
C HIS A 181 0.89 -4.22 11.03
N ILE A 182 -0.28 -4.05 10.41
CA ILE A 182 -0.39 -3.95 8.95
C ILE A 182 -0.65 -2.48 8.61
N LEU A 183 0.31 -1.87 7.92
CA LEU A 183 0.18 -0.53 7.35
C LEU A 183 -0.37 -0.65 5.92
N VAL A 184 -1.56 -0.10 5.69
CA VAL A 184 -2.14 0.03 4.35
C VAL A 184 -1.93 1.47 3.87
N ILE A 185 -1.12 1.67 2.84
CA ILE A 185 -0.93 2.97 2.17
C ILE A 185 -1.80 2.97 0.91
N VAL A 186 -2.72 3.92 0.78
CA VAL A 186 -3.48 4.15 -0.46
C VAL A 186 -2.92 5.41 -1.11
N ALA A 187 -2.36 5.29 -2.31
CA ALA A 187 -1.73 6.40 -3.01
C ALA A 187 -1.78 6.23 -4.54
N ASP A 188 -1.49 7.29 -5.27
CA ASP A 188 -1.58 7.31 -6.74
C ASP A 188 -0.27 7.00 -7.49
N GLY A 189 0.77 6.60 -6.75
CA GLY A 189 2.03 6.08 -7.27
C GLY A 189 3.08 7.13 -7.62
N GLN A 190 2.77 8.42 -7.53
CA GLN A 190 3.68 9.51 -7.92
C GLN A 190 4.71 9.87 -6.84
N VAL A 191 5.44 8.87 -6.31
CA VAL A 191 6.47 9.10 -5.28
C VAL A 191 7.61 9.95 -5.86
N SER A 192 7.88 11.08 -5.20
CA SER A 192 8.97 11.99 -5.59
C SER A 192 10.22 11.79 -4.73
N ASN A 193 10.07 11.24 -3.53
CA ASN A 193 11.13 11.06 -2.53
C ASN A 193 11.53 9.59 -2.41
N GLU A 194 12.01 9.02 -3.53
CA GLU A 194 12.36 7.60 -3.66
C GLU A 194 13.30 7.10 -2.57
N ARG A 195 14.44 7.79 -2.39
CA ARG A 195 15.49 7.38 -1.46
C ARG A 195 14.98 7.31 -0.03
N GLU A 196 14.22 8.32 0.39
CA GLU A 196 13.73 8.39 1.76
C GLU A 196 12.64 7.33 2.02
N THR A 197 11.77 7.11 1.04
CA THR A 197 10.77 6.04 1.10
C THR A 197 11.46 4.67 1.19
N ARG A 198 12.46 4.42 0.33
CA ARG A 198 13.27 3.20 0.37
C ARG A 198 13.93 2.99 1.72
N ASP A 199 14.58 4.02 2.25
CA ASP A 199 15.27 3.94 3.54
C ASP A 199 14.27 3.65 4.67
N ALA A 200 13.07 4.23 4.64
CA ALA A 200 12.01 3.96 5.61
C ALA A 200 11.45 2.52 5.50
N ILE A 201 11.28 1.96 4.29
CA ILE A 201 10.86 0.56 4.12
C ILE A 201 11.91 -0.40 4.70
N VAL A 202 13.19 -0.15 4.41
CA VAL A 202 14.30 -0.92 4.98
C VAL A 202 14.34 -0.79 6.50
N GLU A 203 14.14 0.41 7.04
CA GLU A 203 14.05 0.64 8.49
C GLU A 203 12.88 -0.16 9.10
N ALA A 204 11.70 -0.13 8.47
CA ALA A 204 10.50 -0.83 8.93
C ALA A 204 10.67 -2.34 9.01
N SER A 205 11.56 -2.94 8.20
CA SER A 205 11.86 -4.37 8.25
C SER A 205 12.54 -4.84 9.56
N ASN A 206 12.93 -3.91 10.44
CA ASN A 206 13.43 -4.20 11.78
C ASN A 206 12.31 -4.26 12.85
N TYR A 207 11.05 -4.13 12.45
CA TYR A 207 9.89 -4.09 13.34
C TYR A 207 8.81 -5.06 12.84
N ALA A 208 7.82 -5.33 13.69
CA ALA A 208 6.67 -6.17 13.36
C ALA A 208 5.66 -5.42 12.47
N ILE A 209 6.07 -5.12 11.23
CA ILE A 209 5.29 -4.34 10.27
C ILE A 209 5.23 -5.05 8.93
N SER A 210 4.01 -5.23 8.43
CA SER A 210 3.72 -5.50 7.02
C SER A 210 3.20 -4.24 6.36
N ILE A 211 3.71 -3.89 5.19
CA ILE A 211 3.27 -2.72 4.41
C ILE A 211 2.55 -3.21 3.16
N ILE A 212 1.33 -2.74 2.95
CA ILE A 212 0.57 -2.95 1.72
C ILE A 212 0.39 -1.59 1.06
N MET A 213 0.98 -1.38 -0.11
CA MET A 213 0.76 -0.19 -0.90
C MET A 213 -0.27 -0.48 -2.00
N VAL A 214 -1.42 0.16 -1.90
CA VAL A 214 -2.51 0.07 -2.88
C VAL A 214 -2.42 1.25 -3.83
N GLY A 215 -2.06 0.97 -5.07
CA GLY A 215 -2.03 1.93 -6.16
C GLY A 215 -3.42 2.20 -6.72
N VAL A 216 -3.92 3.43 -6.56
CA VAL A 216 -5.18 3.91 -7.15
C VAL A 216 -4.92 4.95 -8.23
N GLY A 217 -5.68 4.89 -9.32
CA GLY A 217 -5.52 5.83 -10.43
C GLY A 217 -4.76 5.25 -11.62
N ASP A 218 -4.13 6.13 -12.38
CA ASP A 218 -3.60 5.83 -13.72
C ASP A 218 -2.14 5.38 -13.75
N GLY A 219 -1.42 5.43 -12.62
CA GLY A 219 0.01 5.21 -12.53
C GLY A 219 0.84 6.37 -13.12
N PRO A 220 2.08 6.13 -13.58
CA PRO A 220 2.79 4.84 -13.69
C PRO A 220 3.08 4.15 -12.35
N TRP A 221 3.41 2.86 -12.39
CA TRP A 221 3.62 2.00 -11.22
C TRP A 221 5.02 1.37 -11.13
N ASP A 222 5.91 1.63 -12.10
CA ASP A 222 7.22 0.97 -12.22
C ASP A 222 8.06 1.09 -10.94
N MET A 223 8.00 2.25 -10.27
CA MET A 223 8.71 2.47 -9.00
C MET A 223 8.14 1.65 -7.85
N MET A 224 6.83 1.42 -7.81
CA MET A 224 6.21 0.60 -6.77
C MET A 224 6.56 -0.86 -6.96
N GLU A 225 6.66 -1.32 -8.21
CA GLU A 225 7.17 -2.65 -8.55
C GLU A 225 8.66 -2.81 -8.14
N GLU A 226 9.48 -1.76 -8.26
CA GLU A 226 10.87 -1.79 -7.75
C GLU A 226 10.92 -1.89 -6.22
N PHE A 227 10.00 -1.26 -5.48
CA PHE A 227 9.97 -1.38 -4.02
C PHE A 227 9.49 -2.74 -3.53
N ASP A 228 8.67 -3.43 -4.32
CA ASP A 228 8.20 -4.80 -4.05
C ASP A 228 9.37 -5.78 -4.00
N ASP A 229 10.16 -5.87 -5.07
CA ASP A 229 11.20 -6.92 -5.22
C ASP A 229 12.66 -6.41 -5.11
N GLY A 230 12.88 -5.10 -5.20
CA GLY A 230 14.20 -4.47 -5.44
C GLY A 230 14.94 -3.97 -4.18
N LEU A 231 14.56 -4.44 -2.99
CA LEU A 231 15.07 -3.92 -1.70
C LEU A 231 16.00 -4.93 -0.98
N PRO A 232 17.26 -5.12 -1.40
CA PRO A 232 18.13 -6.19 -0.86
C PRO A 232 18.60 -5.99 0.58
N ARG A 233 18.36 -4.83 1.19
CA ARG A 233 18.82 -4.50 2.56
C ARG A 233 17.78 -4.77 3.65
N ARG A 234 16.54 -5.14 3.29
CA ARG A 234 15.48 -5.45 4.28
C ARG A 234 15.74 -6.81 4.95
N GLN A 235 15.36 -6.96 6.22
CA GLN A 235 15.54 -8.23 6.95
C GLN A 235 14.65 -9.36 6.43
N PHE A 236 13.46 -9.00 5.96
CA PHE A 236 12.49 -9.88 5.31
C PHE A 236 11.66 -9.03 4.35
N ASP A 237 10.95 -9.68 3.44
CA ASP A 237 10.01 -8.98 2.57
C ASP A 237 8.87 -8.37 3.39
N ASN A 238 8.82 -7.04 3.49
CA ASN A 238 7.83 -6.35 4.33
C ASN A 238 6.96 -5.38 3.54
N PHE A 239 6.99 -5.41 2.21
CA PHE A 239 6.29 -4.46 1.35
C PHE A 239 5.64 -5.22 0.20
N GLN A 240 4.32 -5.07 0.06
CA GLN A 240 3.52 -5.60 -1.06
C GLN A 240 2.93 -4.42 -1.85
N PHE A 241 3.16 -4.35 -3.16
CA PHE A 241 2.45 -3.46 -4.06
C PHE A 241 1.25 -4.13 -4.74
N VAL A 242 0.11 -3.43 -4.84
CA VAL A 242 -1.04 -3.86 -5.63
C VAL A 242 -1.68 -2.74 -6.44
N GLU A 243 -1.81 -2.94 -7.76
CA GLU A 243 -2.52 -2.02 -8.65
C GLU A 243 -4.04 -2.28 -8.61
N TYR A 244 -4.79 -1.43 -7.89
CA TYR A 244 -6.23 -1.58 -7.64
C TYR A 244 -7.04 -1.75 -8.94
N ASN A 245 -6.89 -0.81 -9.87
CA ASN A 245 -7.68 -0.78 -11.10
C ASN A 245 -7.42 -2.01 -11.99
N ARG A 246 -6.19 -2.53 -12.00
CA ARG A 246 -5.84 -3.75 -12.75
C ARG A 246 -6.42 -4.98 -12.10
N LEU A 247 -6.30 -5.13 -10.78
CA LEU A 247 -6.75 -6.31 -10.06
C LEU A 247 -8.27 -6.52 -10.12
N LEU A 248 -9.05 -5.43 -10.09
CA LEU A 248 -10.51 -5.53 -10.29
C LEU A 248 -10.90 -6.16 -11.64
N ARG A 249 -10.04 -6.10 -12.65
CA ARG A 249 -10.31 -6.69 -13.97
C ARG A 249 -9.88 -8.15 -14.09
N LEU A 250 -9.02 -8.64 -13.18
CA LEU A 250 -8.46 -9.98 -13.26
C LEU A 250 -9.44 -11.06 -12.80
N ASN A 251 -10.29 -10.77 -11.82
CA ASN A 251 -11.36 -11.67 -11.39
C ASN A 251 -12.75 -11.04 -11.62
N PRO A 252 -13.32 -11.14 -12.83
CA PRO A 252 -14.63 -10.54 -13.14
C PRO A 252 -15.79 -11.12 -12.32
N ARG A 253 -15.65 -12.32 -11.74
CA ARG A 253 -16.70 -12.96 -10.95
C ARG A 253 -16.79 -12.38 -9.54
N ALA A 254 -15.63 -12.13 -8.94
CA ALA A 254 -15.52 -11.52 -7.61
C ALA A 254 -14.37 -10.49 -7.60
N PRO A 255 -14.55 -9.31 -8.24
CA PRO A 255 -13.48 -8.32 -8.41
C PRO A 255 -12.83 -7.88 -7.09
N GLU A 256 -13.67 -7.61 -6.09
CA GLU A 256 -13.23 -7.12 -4.78
C GLU A 256 -12.47 -8.21 -4.00
N VAL A 257 -12.93 -9.46 -4.08
CA VAL A 257 -12.26 -10.60 -3.45
C VAL A 257 -10.93 -10.88 -4.14
N GLY A 258 -10.87 -10.78 -5.48
CA GLY A 258 -9.63 -10.89 -6.24
C GLY A 258 -8.61 -9.83 -5.83
N PHE A 259 -9.05 -8.57 -5.72
CA PHE A 259 -8.22 -7.48 -5.21
C PHE A 259 -7.73 -7.75 -3.77
N ALA A 260 -8.62 -8.09 -2.85
CA ALA A 260 -8.25 -8.37 -1.46
C ALA A 260 -7.29 -9.57 -1.33
N THR A 261 -7.48 -10.60 -2.16
CA THR A 261 -6.60 -11.77 -2.20
C THR A 261 -5.19 -11.37 -2.60
N ALA A 262 -5.05 -10.57 -3.65
CA ALA A 262 -3.74 -10.06 -4.09
C ALA A 262 -3.12 -9.12 -3.05
N ALA A 263 -3.90 -8.23 -2.44
CA ALA A 263 -3.40 -7.30 -1.40
C ALA A 263 -2.84 -8.01 -0.17
N LEU A 264 -3.32 -9.22 0.13
CA LEU A 264 -2.99 -9.96 1.35
C LEU A 264 -2.15 -11.21 1.09
N MET A 265 -1.69 -11.44 -0.15
CA MET A 265 -1.05 -12.70 -0.51
C MET A 265 0.26 -12.95 0.24
N GLU A 266 1.02 -11.90 0.53
CA GLU A 266 2.29 -12.01 1.26
C GLU A 266 2.13 -11.94 2.78
N VAL A 267 1.09 -11.26 3.28
CA VAL A 267 0.91 -10.96 4.71
C VAL A 267 1.12 -12.17 5.62
N PRO A 268 0.59 -13.38 5.33
CA PRO A 268 0.85 -14.55 6.18
C PRO A 268 2.32 -14.97 6.24
N ASP A 269 3.07 -14.86 5.14
CA ASP A 269 4.49 -15.23 5.11
C ASP A 269 5.36 -14.16 5.75
N GLN A 270 4.99 -12.89 5.60
CA GLN A 270 5.56 -11.76 6.32
C GLN A 270 5.38 -11.93 7.84
N PHE A 271 4.16 -12.26 8.29
CA PHE A 271 3.88 -12.55 9.71
C PHE A 271 4.72 -13.71 10.26
N LYS A 272 4.87 -14.80 9.50
CA LYS A 272 5.76 -15.91 9.87
C LYS A 272 7.23 -15.49 9.91
N ALA A 273 7.69 -14.59 9.03
CA ALA A 273 9.05 -14.08 9.04
C ALA A 273 9.31 -13.24 10.31
N ILE A 274 8.39 -12.32 10.64
CA ILE A 274 8.42 -11.51 11.86
C ILE A 274 8.53 -12.41 13.11
N ARG A 275 7.73 -13.48 13.20
CA ARG A 275 7.82 -14.46 14.30
C ARG A 275 9.17 -15.17 14.36
N ARG A 276 9.71 -15.59 13.21
CA ARG A 276 11.02 -16.27 13.12
C ARG A 276 12.18 -15.36 13.52
N LEU A 277 12.07 -14.07 13.22
CA LEU A 277 13.07 -13.05 13.57
C LEU A 277 12.95 -12.56 15.03
N GLY A 278 11.91 -12.96 15.77
CA GLY A 278 11.71 -12.54 17.16
C GLY A 278 11.32 -11.07 17.29
N LEU A 279 10.58 -10.54 16.32
CA LEU A 279 10.16 -9.13 16.28
C LEU A 279 8.79 -8.87 16.94
N LEU A 280 8.05 -9.93 17.32
CA LEU A 280 6.84 -9.86 18.15
C LEU A 280 7.18 -9.86 19.64
#